data_AF-A0A1D8KBD7-F1
#
_entry.id   AF-A0A1D8KBD7-F1
#
_cell.length_a   1.000
_cell.length_b   1.000
_cell.length_c   1.000
_cell.angle_alpha   90.00
_cell.angle_beta   90.00
_cell.angle_gamma   90.00
#
_symmetry.space_group_name_H-M   'P 1'
#
loop_
_entity.id
_entity.type
_entity.pdbx_description
1 polymer ?
#
loop_
_entity_poly.entity_id
_entity_poly.type
_entity_poly.pdbx_seq_one_letter_code
_entity_poly.pdbx_strand_id
1 'polypeptide(L)' 'MSLDALQKYSLQELKLIYRTLHAALPLNPELMDAALLDDLQRHLMARARDEGVDVTLHAQWAAWLGEAPSLRGL' A
#
# COMPACT_ATOMS: atom_id res chain seq x y z
N MET A 1 -7.58 16.05 2.71
CA MET A 1 -8.46 15.36 3.68
C MET A 1 -7.61 15.04 4.91
N SER A 2 -8.16 15.07 6.14
CA SER A 2 -7.35 14.67 7.30
C SER A 2 -7.08 13.16 7.25
N LEU A 3 -5.87 12.75 7.67
CA LEU A 3 -5.39 11.36 7.74
C LEU A 3 -6.23 10.42 8.64
N ASP A 4 -7.29 10.93 9.26
CA ASP A 4 -8.12 10.21 10.23
C ASP A 4 -9.16 9.30 9.57
N ALA A 5 -9.59 9.60 8.35
CA ALA A 5 -10.68 8.85 7.70
C ALA A 5 -10.33 7.38 7.42
N LEU A 6 -9.04 7.07 7.22
CA LEU A 6 -8.58 5.70 6.94
C LEU A 6 -8.43 4.85 8.21
N GLN A 7 -8.25 5.47 9.38
CA GLN A 7 -7.99 4.77 10.65
C GLN A 7 -9.15 3.88 11.11
N LYS A 8 -10.37 4.14 10.62
CA LYS A 8 -11.57 3.36 10.96
C LYS A 8 -11.68 2.02 10.22
N TYR A 9 -10.88 1.82 9.17
CA TYR A 9 -10.85 0.57 8.40
C TYR A 9 -9.74 -0.35 8.91
N SER A 10 -9.87 -1.66 8.68
CA SER A 10 -8.83 -2.58 9.13
C SER A 10 -7.55 -2.41 8.31
N LEU A 11 -6.40 -2.56 8.96
CA LEU A 11 -5.11 -2.48 8.29
C LEU A 11 -4.98 -3.50 7.14
N GLN A 12 -5.56 -4.70 7.31
CA GLN A 12 -5.53 -5.75 6.29
C GLN A 12 -6.32 -5.36 5.03
N GLU A 13 -7.51 -4.77 5.18
CA GLU A 13 -8.30 -4.26 4.06
C GLU A 13 -7.56 -3.15 3.32
N LEU A 14 -6.96 -2.21 4.06
CA LEU A 14 -6.18 -1.11 3.47
C LEU A 14 -4.97 -1.62 2.68
N LYS A 15 -4.23 -2.60 3.22
CA LYS A 15 -3.12 -3.26 2.50
C LYS A 15 -3.59 -3.96 1.23
N LEU A 16 -4.74 -4.64 1.27
CA LEU A 16 -5.33 -5.28 0.10
C LEU A 16 -5.71 -4.25 -0.97
N ILE A 17 -6.44 -3.20 -0.60
CA ILE A 17 -6.88 -2.17 -1.56
C ILE A 17 -5.66 -1.49 -2.19
N TYR A 18 -4.66 -1.13 -1.37
CA TYR A 18 -3.42 -0.54 -1.88
C TYR A 18 -2.75 -1.43 -2.91
N ARG A 19 -2.52 -2.73 -2.60
CA ARG A 19 -1.86 -3.64 -3.55
C ARG A 19 -2.65 -3.76 -4.86
N THR A 20 -3.99 -3.80 -4.76
CA THR A 20 -4.86 -3.97 -5.92
C THR A 20 -4.78 -2.75 -6.83
N LEU A 21 -4.84 -1.54 -6.26
CA LEU A 21 -4.72 -0.29 -7.01
C LEU A 21 -3.31 -0.11 -7.59
N HIS A 22 -2.28 -0.40 -6.79
CA HIS A 22 -0.89 -0.28 -7.23
C HIS A 22 -0.57 -1.26 -8.37
N ALA A 23 -1.07 -2.50 -8.31
CA ALA A 23 -0.92 -3.48 -9.39
C ALA A 23 -1.67 -3.08 -10.68
N ALA A 24 -2.68 -2.22 -10.58
CA ALA A 24 -3.46 -1.73 -11.70
C ALA A 24 -2.83 -0.51 -12.41
N LEU A 25 -1.79 0.12 -11.83
CA LEU A 25 -1.13 1.30 -12.39
C LEU A 25 -0.68 1.14 -13.85
N PRO A 26 -0.09 0.00 -14.29
CA PRO A 26 0.33 -0.15 -15.69
C PRO A 26 -0.82 -0.06 -16.69
N LEU A 27 -2.05 -0.39 -16.25
CA LEU A 27 -3.26 -0.37 -17.08
C LEU A 27 -4.10 0.90 -16.88
N ASN A 28 -3.91 1.62 -15.77
CA ASN A 28 -4.67 2.80 -15.37
C ASN A 28 -3.71 3.86 -14.81
N PRO A 29 -2.90 4.52 -15.66
CA PRO A 29 -1.87 5.46 -15.22
C PRO A 29 -2.43 6.66 -14.44
N GLU A 30 -3.69 7.03 -14.64
CA GLU A 30 -4.40 8.06 -13.90
C GLU A 30 -4.49 7.80 -12.38
N LEU A 31 -4.31 6.53 -11.96
CA LEU A 31 -4.23 6.18 -10.54
C LEU A 31 -2.98 6.79 -9.87
N MET A 32 -1.91 7.11 -10.62
CA MET A 32 -0.73 7.78 -10.07
C MET A 32 -1.05 9.16 -9.47
N ASP A 33 -2.03 9.86 -10.05
CA ASP A 33 -2.46 11.18 -9.62
C ASP A 33 -3.66 11.13 -8.66
N ALA A 34 -4.15 9.93 -8.33
CA ALA A 34 -5.31 9.76 -7.47
C ALA A 34 -4.94 10.11 -6.01
N ALA A 35 -5.47 11.22 -5.52
CA ALA A 35 -5.24 11.67 -4.14
C ALA A 35 -5.56 10.61 -3.07
N LEU A 36 -6.58 9.77 -3.32
CA LEU A 36 -6.91 8.65 -2.42
C LEU A 36 -5.78 7.61 -2.34
N LEU A 37 -5.11 7.30 -3.46
CA LEU A 37 -4.02 6.33 -3.49
C LEU A 37 -2.78 6.88 -2.78
N ASP A 38 -2.47 8.17 -2.97
CA ASP A 38 -1.39 8.85 -2.23
C ASP A 38 -1.67 8.89 -0.72
N ASP A 39 -2.88 9.29 -0.31
CA ASP A 39 -3.30 9.29 1.10
C ASP A 39 -3.21 7.88 1.72
N LEU A 40 -3.63 6.85 0.98
CA LEU A 40 -3.54 5.45 1.40
C LEU A 40 -2.09 5.00 1.55
N GLN A 41 -1.22 5.32 0.58
CA GLN A 41 0.19 4.98 0.64
C GLN A 41 0.85 5.63 1.86
N ARG A 42 0.63 6.94 2.08
CA ARG A 42 1.18 7.67 3.23
C ARG A 42 0.72 7.08 4.56
N HIS A 43 -0.57 6.74 4.67
CA HIS A 43 -1.13 6.10 5.86
C HIS A 43 -0.45 4.76 6.15
N LEU A 44 -0.33 3.90 5.14
CA LEU A 44 0.31 2.59 5.29
C LEU A 44 1.82 2.71 5.58
N MET A 45 2.53 3.65 4.95
CA MET A 45 3.94 3.90 5.23
C MET A 45 4.16 4.40 6.66
N ALA A 46 3.24 5.22 7.20
CA ALA A 46 3.30 5.64 8.60
C ALA A 46 3.14 4.43 9.54
N ARG A 47 2.12 3.58 9.31
CA ARG A 47 1.91 2.37 10.12
C ARG A 47 3.07 1.38 10.04
N ALA A 48 3.65 1.18 8.87
CA ALA A 48 4.81 0.31 8.70
C ALA A 48 6.05 0.84 9.45
N ARG A 49 6.30 2.16 9.39
CA ARG A 49 7.38 2.80 10.15
C ARG A 49 7.19 2.66 11.66
N ASP A 50 5.96 2.79 12.15
CA ASP A 50 5.63 2.56 13.57
C ASP A 50 5.90 1.11 14.00
N GLU A 51 5.80 0.15 13.06
CA GLU A 51 6.15 -1.26 13.25
C GLU A 51 7.65 -1.56 13.00
N GLY A 52 8.48 -0.55 12.75
CA GLY A 52 9.92 -0.69 12.54
C GLY A 52 10.33 -1.14 11.14
N VAL A 53 9.41 -1.11 10.16
CA VAL A 53 9.69 -1.47 8.77
C VAL A 53 10.38 -0.31 8.05
N ASP A 54 11.50 -0.60 7.38
CA ASP A 54 12.10 0.36 6.45
C ASP A 54 11.33 0.38 5.13
N VAL A 55 10.40 1.33 5.02
CA VAL A 55 9.56 1.53 3.83
C VAL A 55 10.33 2.03 2.60
N THR A 56 11.60 2.40 2.74
CA THR A 56 12.45 2.75 1.59
C THR A 56 13.07 1.49 0.95
N LEU A 57 13.12 0.38 1.69
CA LEU A 57 13.55 -0.91 1.19
C LEU A 57 12.36 -1.68 0.62
N HIS A 58 12.33 -1.78 -0.71
CA HIS A 58 11.25 -2.44 -1.45
C HIS A 58 10.92 -3.85 -0.90
N ALA A 59 11.93 -4.65 -0.56
CA ALA A 59 11.73 -5.99 -0.02
C ALA A 59 11.01 -6.00 1.34
N GLN A 60 11.37 -5.09 2.26
CA GLN A 60 10.70 -5.00 3.56
C GLN A 60 9.27 -4.46 3.41
N TRP A 61 9.08 -3.47 2.54
CA TRP A 61 7.77 -2.92 2.23
C TRP A 61 6.83 -3.96 1.64
N ALA A 62 7.26 -4.68 0.60
CA ALA A 62 6.50 -5.75 -0.04
C ALA A 62 6.15 -6.87 0.96
N ALA A 63 7.12 -7.30 1.78
CA ALA A 63 6.88 -8.31 2.82
C ALA A 63 5.83 -7.84 3.84
N TRP A 64 5.93 -6.59 4.31
CA TRP A 64 4.97 -6.03 5.27
C TRP A 64 3.56 -5.86 4.69
N LEU A 65 3.46 -5.49 3.41
CA LEU A 65 2.19 -5.47 2.68
C LEU A 65 1.60 -6.88 2.55
N GLY A 66 2.37 -7.94 2.78
CA GLY A 66 1.96 -9.33 2.59
C GLY A 66 1.99 -9.73 1.12
N GLU A 67 2.87 -9.13 0.32
CA GLU A 67 3.22 -9.65 -0.99
C GLU A 67 4.09 -10.90 -0.78
N ALA A 68 3.51 -12.08 -0.98
CA ALA A 68 4.32 -13.28 -1.14
C ALA A 68 5.13 -13.15 -2.44
N PRO A 69 6.35 -13.72 -2.52
CA PRO A 69 7.01 -13.87 -3.81
C PRO A 69 6.03 -14.56 -4.76
N SER A 70 5.66 -13.86 -5.82
CA SER A 70 4.63 -14.30 -6.73
C SER A 70 5.12 -15.55 -7.45
N LEU A 71 4.59 -16.73 -7.10
CA LEU A 71 4.69 -17.96 -7.90
C LEU A 71 3.78 -17.91 -9.14
N ARG A 72 3.22 -16.74 -9.48
CA ARG A 72 2.41 -16.53 -10.68
C ARG A 72 3.33 -16.30 -11.87
N GLY A 73 3.94 -17.38 -12.34
CA GLY A 73 4.79 -17.43 -13.52
C GLY A 73 5.19 -18.85 -13.94
N LEU A 74 4.52 -19.89 -13.43
CA LEU A 74 4.56 -21.25 -13.99
C LEU A 74 3.37 -21.44 -14.93
#